data_AF-A0A645HXG9-F1
#
_entry.id   AF-A0A645HXG9-F1
#
_cell.length_a   1.000
_cell.length_b   1.000
_cell.length_c   1.000
_cell.angle_alpha   90.00
_cell.angle_beta   90.00
_cell.angle_gamma   90.00
#
_symmetry.space_group_name_H-M   'P 1'
#
loop_
_entity.id
_entity.type
_entity.pdbx_description
1 polymer ?
#
loop_
_entity_poly.entity_id
_entity_poly.type
_entity_poly.pdbx_seq_one_letter_code
_entity_poly.pdbx_strand_id
1 'polypeptide(L)'
;MQIVLQGIMFAALTLIGFYIGWSKTGDITGGRTMAFFILSLTQVIHAHNMRSTHSLLRIGLWTNGMLIKATEISAAMIALVSFVPPVTSAFSLIALPAELYLYSVALAFVPVPVLELFKFIRRRG
;
A
#
# COMPACT_ATOMS: atom_id res chain seq x y z
N MET A 1 -1.44 -20.15 6.53
CA MET A 1 -1.03 -19.24 7.63
C MET A 1 -0.37 -17.94 7.17
N GLN A 2 0.42 -17.91 6.09
CA GLN A 2 1.10 -16.68 5.63
C GLN A 2 0.12 -15.53 5.29
N ILE A 3 -1.04 -15.85 4.71
CA ILE A 3 -2.09 -14.86 4.36
C ILE A 3 -2.64 -14.16 5.62
N VAL A 4 -2.78 -14.88 6.75
CA VAL A 4 -3.27 -14.31 8.02
C VAL A 4 -2.26 -13.34 8.61
N LEU A 5 -0.98 -13.73 8.68
CA LEU A 5 0.11 -12.86 9.14
C LEU A 5 0.23 -11.59 8.29
N GLN A 6 0.08 -11.73 6.97
CA GLN A 6 0.08 -10.60 6.04
C GLN A 6 -1.12 -9.68 6.24
N GLY A 7 -2.32 -10.25 6.39
CA GLY A 7 -3.53 -9.48 6.69
C GLY A 7 -3.40 -8.67 7.99
N ILE A 8 -2.89 -9.29 9.05
CA ILE A 8 -2.62 -8.60 10.33
C ILE A 8 -1.61 -7.47 10.14
N MET A 9 -0.53 -7.70 9.40
CA MET A 9 0.47 -6.67 9.11
C MET A 9 -0.14 -5.50 8.33
N PHE A 10 -0.94 -5.76 7.29
CA PHE A 10 -1.61 -4.71 6.52
C PHE A 10 -2.59 -3.93 7.38
N ALA A 11 -3.38 -4.61 8.20
CA ALA A 11 -4.29 -3.96 9.14
C ALA A 11 -3.54 -3.07 10.14
N ALA A 12 -2.44 -3.56 10.72
CA ALA A 12 -1.63 -2.80 11.67
C ALA A 12 -0.99 -1.56 11.03
N LEU A 13 -0.35 -1.69 9.87
CA LEU A 13 0.26 -0.57 9.14
C LEU A 13 -0.77 0.49 8.74
N THR A 14 -1.95 0.04 8.31
CA THR A 14 -3.06 0.92 7.96
C THR A 14 -3.58 1.67 9.18
N LEU A 15 -3.73 0.98 10.32
CA LEU A 15 -4.22 1.60 11.55
C LEU A 15 -3.21 2.61 12.10
N ILE A 16 -1.91 2.32 11.99
CA ILE A 16 -0.84 3.28 12.32
C ILE A 16 -0.95 4.51 11.43
N GLY A 17 -1.12 4.32 10.12
CA GLY A 17 -1.34 5.41 9.18
C GLY A 17 -2.58 6.23 9.47
N PHE A 18 -3.71 5.57 9.75
CA PHE A 18 -4.95 6.21 10.17
C PHE A 18 -4.73 7.12 11.38
N TYR A 19 -4.04 6.60 12.40
CA TYR A 19 -3.76 7.35 13.62
C TYR A 19 -2.87 8.57 13.37
N ILE A 20 -1.80 8.41 12.57
CA ILE A 20 -0.93 9.52 12.17
C ILE A 20 -1.72 10.57 11.40
N GLY A 21 -2.52 10.14 10.42
CA GLY A 21 -3.35 11.01 9.61
C GLY A 21 -4.31 11.81 10.47
N TRP A 22 -5.10 11.12 11.31
CA TRP A 22 -6.06 11.76 12.21
C TRP A 22 -5.39 12.71 13.20
N SER A 23 -4.26 12.31 13.80
CA SER A 23 -3.54 13.15 14.76
C SER A 23 -2.96 14.42 14.11
N LYS A 24 -2.54 14.35 12.84
CA LYS A 24 -1.91 15.47 12.13
C LYS A 24 -2.92 16.40 11.45
N THR A 25 -4.03 15.87 10.94
CA THR A 25 -5.08 16.68 10.32
C THR A 25 -6.11 17.20 11.33
N GLY A 26 -6.20 16.60 12.52
CA GLY A 26 -7.24 16.91 13.51
C GLY A 26 -8.64 16.44 13.12
N ASP A 27 -8.77 15.79 11.96
CA ASP A 27 -10.02 15.30 11.38
C ASP A 27 -9.90 13.82 11.07
N ILE A 28 -10.94 13.06 11.43
CA ILE A 28 -11.05 11.62 11.17
C ILE A 28 -11.00 11.31 9.67
N THR A 29 -11.46 12.25 8.83
CA THR A 29 -11.41 12.12 7.36
C THR A 29 -9.99 12.07 6.83
N GLY A 30 -9.05 12.79 7.46
CA GLY A 30 -7.63 12.71 7.13
C GLY A 30 -7.03 11.34 7.47
N GLY A 31 -7.40 10.78 8.62
CA GLY A 31 -7.06 9.40 8.98
C GLY A 31 -7.60 8.39 7.96
N ARG A 32 -8.87 8.52 7.57
CA ARG A 32 -9.50 7.64 6.55
C ARG A 32 -8.80 7.72 5.20
N THR A 33 -8.43 8.92 4.77
CA THR A 33 -7.70 9.13 3.51
C THR A 33 -6.32 8.47 3.56
N MET A 34 -5.61 8.66 4.66
CA MET A 34 -4.30 8.04 4.86
C MET A 34 -4.40 6.51 4.88
N ALA A 35 -5.41 5.97 5.56
CA ALA A 35 -5.69 4.52 5.61
C ALA A 35 -6.00 3.95 4.21
N PHE A 36 -6.90 4.61 3.46
CA PHE A 36 -7.23 4.22 2.09
C PHE A 36 -5.97 4.20 1.22
N PHE A 37 -5.16 5.26 1.26
CA PHE A 37 -3.96 5.38 0.44
C PHE A 37 -2.94 4.29 0.77
N ILE A 38 -2.65 4.05 2.06
CA ILE A 38 -1.71 3.01 2.51
C ILE A 38 -2.18 1.62 2.10
N LEU A 39 -3.45 1.28 2.34
CA LEU A 39 -4.00 -0.01 1.93
C LEU A 39 -3.89 -0.19 0.43
N SER A 40 -4.35 0.79 -0.35
CA SER A 40 -4.40 0.69 -1.81
C SER A 40 -3.00 0.48 -2.40
N LEU A 41 -2.02 1.29 -1.98
CA LEU A 41 -0.62 1.14 -2.40
C LEU A 41 -0.04 -0.21 -1.97
N THR A 42 -0.30 -0.61 -0.72
CA THR A 42 0.17 -1.89 -0.19
C THR A 42 -0.36 -3.06 -1.03
N GLN A 43 -1.63 -3.05 -1.44
CA GLN A 43 -2.21 -4.10 -2.26
C GLN A 43 -1.60 -4.16 -3.66
N VAL A 44 -1.35 -3.00 -4.29
CA VAL A 44 -0.69 -2.92 -5.61
C VAL A 44 0.72 -3.50 -5.55
N ILE A 45 1.48 -3.15 -4.51
CA ILE A 45 2.83 -3.70 -4.27
C ILE A 45 2.74 -5.20 -3.95
N HIS A 46 1.77 -5.60 -3.13
CA HIS A 46 1.58 -6.99 -2.71
C HIS A 46 1.20 -7.91 -3.87
N ALA A 47 0.43 -7.42 -4.86
CA ALA A 47 0.07 -8.17 -6.06
C ALA A 47 1.31 -8.65 -6.83
N HIS A 48 2.38 -7.84 -6.90
CA HIS A 48 3.65 -8.28 -7.46
C HIS A 48 4.30 -9.38 -6.63
N ASN A 49 4.20 -9.28 -5.30
CA ASN A 49 4.82 -10.25 -4.39
C ASN A 49 4.09 -11.61 -4.39
N MET A 50 2.77 -11.61 -4.61
CA MET A 50 1.94 -12.81 -4.75
C MET A 50 2.16 -13.54 -6.08
N ARG A 51 2.68 -12.85 -7.12
CA ARG A 51 2.93 -13.43 -8.45
C ARG A 51 3.81 -14.69 -8.40
N SER A 52 4.71 -14.82 -7.42
CA SER A 52 5.63 -15.95 -7.36
C SER A 52 6.09 -16.31 -5.94
N THR A 53 6.29 -17.61 -5.72
CA THR A 53 7.04 -18.19 -4.59
C THR A 53 8.54 -17.85 -4.62
N HIS A 54 9.06 -17.40 -5.77
CA HIS A 54 10.41 -16.88 -5.91
C HIS A 54 10.50 -15.41 -5.43
N SER A 55 11.72 -14.91 -5.15
CA SER A 55 11.91 -13.57 -4.59
C SER A 55 11.69 -12.53 -5.68
N LEU A 56 11.01 -11.41 -5.36
CA LEU A 56 10.77 -10.31 -6.28
C LEU A 56 12.05 -9.79 -6.93
N LEU A 57 13.13 -9.64 -6.13
CA LEU A 57 14.46 -9.26 -6.60
C LEU A 57 15.09 -10.23 -7.62
N ARG A 58 14.65 -11.49 -7.68
CA ARG A 58 15.22 -12.51 -8.59
C ARG A 58 14.46 -12.65 -9.91
N ILE A 59 13.19 -12.29 -9.94
CA ILE A 59 12.29 -12.45 -11.10
C ILE A 59 12.25 -11.16 -11.93
N GLY A 60 12.60 -10.03 -11.30
CA GLY A 60 12.50 -8.69 -11.90
C GLY A 60 11.06 -8.18 -11.92
N LEU A 61 10.89 -6.89 -11.60
CA LEU A 61 9.58 -6.22 -11.61
C LEU A 61 8.94 -6.19 -13.01
N TRP A 62 9.74 -6.36 -14.07
CA TRP A 62 9.37 -6.07 -15.45
C TRP A 62 8.98 -7.28 -16.31
N THR A 63 8.95 -8.50 -15.74
CA THR A 63 8.77 -9.73 -16.54
C THR A 63 7.33 -10.05 -16.93
N ASN A 64 6.31 -9.33 -16.45
CA ASN A 64 4.92 -9.54 -16.86
C ASN A 64 4.24 -8.22 -17.18
N GLY A 65 4.12 -7.92 -18.47
CA GLY A 65 3.51 -6.68 -18.96
C GLY A 65 2.05 -6.52 -18.56
N MET A 66 1.28 -7.60 -18.34
CA MET A 66 -0.10 -7.50 -17.86
C MET A 66 -0.16 -7.02 -16.41
N LEU A 67 0.76 -7.48 -15.56
CA LEU A 67 0.86 -7.04 -14.16
C LEU A 67 1.34 -5.60 -14.03
N ILE A 68 2.25 -5.17 -14.90
CA ILE A 68 2.69 -3.77 -14.98
C ILE A 68 1.51 -2.88 -15.39
N LYS A 69 0.78 -3.26 -16.46
CA LYS A 69 -0.43 -2.52 -16.88
C LYS A 69 -1.48 -2.45 -15.78
N ALA A 70 -1.75 -3.56 -15.07
CA ALA A 70 -2.69 -3.58 -13.96
C ALA A 70 -2.24 -2.65 -12.82
N THR A 71 -0.93 -2.58 -12.56
CA THR A 71 -0.32 -1.70 -11.57
C THR A 71 -0.43 -0.24 -11.96
N GLU A 72 -0.13 0.09 -13.20
CA GLU A 72 -0.26 1.46 -13.73
C GLU A 72 -1.71 1.94 -13.65
N ILE A 73 -2.67 1.10 -14.07
CA ILE A 73 -4.10 1.40 -13.98
C ILE A 73 -4.51 1.61 -12.51
N SER A 74 -4.05 0.73 -11.62
CA SER A 74 -4.36 0.81 -10.19
C SER A 74 -3.75 2.08 -9.56
N ALA A 75 -2.51 2.41 -9.89
CA ALA A 75 -1.84 3.63 -9.43
C ALA A 75 -2.55 4.88 -9.96
N ALA A 76 -2.97 4.88 -11.23
CA ALA A 76 -3.75 5.95 -11.83
C ALA A 76 -5.10 6.13 -11.12
N MET A 77 -5.80 5.04 -10.76
CA MET A 77 -7.03 5.10 -9.97
C MET A 77 -6.79 5.65 -8.56
N ILE A 78 -5.72 5.24 -7.87
CA ILE A 78 -5.38 5.77 -6.55
C ILE A 78 -5.09 7.27 -6.63
N ALA A 79 -4.36 7.71 -7.65
CA ALA A 79 -4.07 9.12 -7.90
C ALA A 79 -5.36 9.90 -8.22
N LEU A 80 -6.23 9.35 -9.06
CA LEU A 80 -7.53 9.95 -9.40
C LEU A 80 -8.37 10.18 -8.14
N VAL A 81 -8.50 9.15 -7.29
CA VAL A 81 -9.28 9.24 -6.05
C VAL A 81 -8.66 10.20 -5.04
N SER A 82 -7.33 10.30 -5.00
CA SER A 82 -6.62 11.12 -4.00
C SER A 82 -6.48 12.59 -4.39
N PHE A 83 -6.39 12.91 -5.69
CA PHE A 83 -6.04 14.25 -6.16
C PHE A 83 -7.13 14.96 -6.96
N VAL A 84 -8.17 14.25 -7.43
CA VAL A 84 -9.25 14.87 -8.22
C VAL A 84 -10.42 15.21 -7.30
N PRO A 85 -10.66 16.51 -6.97
CA PRO A 85 -11.63 16.92 -5.96
C PRO A 85 -13.04 16.34 -6.08
N PRO A 86 -13.65 16.22 -7.28
CA PRO A 86 -14.98 15.60 -7.39
C PRO A 86 -14.98 14.12 -7.02
N VAL A 87 -13.89 13.38 -7.28
CA VAL A 87 -13.75 11.97 -6.90
C VAL A 87 -13.42 11.86 -5.41
N THR A 88 -12.46 12.65 -4.93
CA THR A 88 -12.08 12.71 -3.50
C THR A 88 -13.30 12.97 -2.60
N SER A 89 -14.18 13.90 -3.01
CA SER A 89 -15.43 14.21 -2.29
C SER A 89 -16.44 13.06 -2.34
N ALA A 90 -16.57 12.39 -3.49
CA ALA A 90 -17.46 11.23 -3.64
C ALA A 90 -17.05 10.06 -2.72
N PHE A 91 -15.76 9.91 -2.42
CA PHE A 91 -15.22 8.92 -1.49
C PHE A 91 -15.09 9.44 -0.04
N SER A 92 -15.57 10.66 0.24
CA SER A 92 -15.44 11.29 1.57
C SER A 92 -13.99 11.33 2.06
N LEU A 93 -13.08 11.74 1.19
CA LEU A 93 -11.65 11.91 1.45
C LEU A 93 -11.30 13.40 1.49
N ILE A 94 -10.11 13.73 2.00
CA ILE A 94 -9.58 15.10 1.98
C ILE A 94 -8.20 15.14 1.34
N ALA A 95 -7.83 16.28 0.76
CA ALA A 95 -6.46 16.48 0.32
C ALA A 95 -5.52 16.52 1.53
N LEU A 96 -4.53 15.63 1.55
CA LEU A 96 -3.54 15.57 2.63
C LEU A 96 -2.34 16.49 2.31
N PRO A 97 -1.65 17.02 3.33
CA PRO A 97 -0.32 17.62 3.14
C PRO A 97 0.66 16.62 2.52
N ALA A 98 1.61 17.11 1.72
CA ALA A 98 2.61 16.29 1.05
C ALA A 98 3.41 15.38 2.02
N GLU A 99 3.64 15.85 3.25
CA GLU A 99 4.31 15.09 4.31
C GLU A 99 3.55 13.79 4.65
N LEU A 100 2.22 13.85 4.76
CA LEU A 100 1.39 12.68 5.09
C LEU A 100 1.35 11.68 3.94
N TYR A 101 1.37 12.16 2.69
CA TYR A 101 1.54 11.27 1.54
C TYR A 101 2.88 10.54 1.60
N LEU A 102 3.98 11.23 1.95
CA LEU A 102 5.30 10.62 2.07
C LEU A 102 5.33 9.54 3.17
N TYR A 103 4.76 9.82 4.34
CA TYR A 103 4.61 8.82 5.41
C TYR A 103 3.80 7.61 4.95
N SER A 104 2.72 7.85 4.20
CA SER A 104 1.86 6.79 3.68
C SER A 104 2.59 5.89 2.69
N VAL A 105 3.36 6.48 1.78
CA VAL A 105 4.22 5.72 0.87
C VAL A 105 5.22 4.90 1.68
N ALA A 106 5.94 5.50 2.63
CA ALA A 106 6.91 4.76 3.45
C ALA A 106 6.28 3.55 4.17
N LEU A 107 5.11 3.73 4.78
CA LEU A 107 4.33 2.66 5.44
C LEU A 107 3.89 1.57 4.45
N ALA A 108 3.42 1.96 3.26
CA ALA A 108 2.96 1.00 2.25
C ALA A 108 4.08 0.14 1.65
N PHE A 109 5.33 0.59 1.73
CA PHE A 109 6.50 -0.19 1.32
C PHE A 109 7.01 -1.16 2.39
N VAL A 110 6.67 -0.98 3.68
CA VAL A 110 7.10 -1.85 4.80
C VAL A 110 6.86 -3.35 4.54
N PRO A 111 5.73 -3.77 3.94
CA PRO A 111 5.52 -5.18 3.64
C PRO A 111 6.54 -5.81 2.70
N VAL A 112 7.19 -5.04 1.82
CA VAL A 112 8.15 -5.58 0.85
C VAL A 112 9.34 -6.25 1.55
N PRO A 113 10.16 -5.56 2.36
CA PRO A 113 11.29 -6.18 3.04
C PRO A 113 10.86 -7.27 4.01
N VAL A 114 9.72 -7.09 4.71
CA VAL A 114 9.19 -8.09 5.64
C VAL A 114 8.89 -9.40 4.89
N LEU A 115 8.18 -9.32 3.77
CA LEU A 115 7.83 -10.49 2.96
C LEU A 115 9.04 -11.15 2.32
N GLU A 116 10.03 -10.37 1.88
CA GLU A 116 11.26 -10.91 1.34
C GLU A 116 12.07 -11.65 2.41
N LEU A 117 12.14 -11.12 3.63
CA LEU A 117 12.78 -11.78 4.76
C LEU A 117 12.07 -13.10 5.12
N PHE A 118 10.74 -13.12 5.16
CA PHE A 118 9.97 -14.35 5.37
C PHE A 118 10.22 -15.39 4.28
N LYS A 119 10.29 -14.97 3.01
CA LYS A 119 10.64 -15.88 1.89
C LYS A 119 12.07 -16.40 2.01
N PHE A 120 13.01 -15.57 2.48
CA PHE A 120 14.40 -15.96 2.66
C PHE A 120 14.58 -17.00 3.78
N ILE A 121 13.96 -16.78 4.94
CA ILE A 121 14.00 -17.71 6.08
C ILE A 121 13.40 -19.06 5.69
N ARG A 122 12.23 -19.08 5.01
CA ARG A 122 11.58 -20.31 4.54
C ARG A 122 12.39 -21.10 3.50
N ARG A 123 13.36 -20.47 2.80
CA ARG A 123 14.23 -21.20 1.86
C ARG A 123 15.44 -21.85 2.53
N ARG A 124 15.76 -21.47 3.77
CA ARG A 124 16.91 -22.00 4.52
C ARG A 124 16.56 -23.06 5.56
N GLY A 125 15.28 -23.29 5.84
CA GLY A 125 14.78 -24.38 6.69
C GLY A 125 13.95 -25.34 5.86
#